data_AF-A0A1Q7DK41-F1
#
_entry.id   AF-A0A1Q7DK41-F1
#
_cell.length_a   1.000
_cell.length_b   1.000
_cell.length_c   1.000
_cell.angle_alpha   90.00
_cell.angle_beta   90.00
_cell.angle_gamma   90.00
#
_symmetry.space_group_name_H-M   'P 1'
#
loop_
_entity.id
_entity.type
_entity.pdbx_description
1 polymer ?
#
loop_
_entity_poly.entity_id
_entity_poly.type
_entity_poly.pdbx_seq_one_letter_code
_entity_poly.pdbx_strand_id
1 'polypeptide(L)'
;MAPASQGLLGRIQRSNDEASHRFGPHTAEVEAFIVAAGQLTPWQWRQVLATRRLVASVTKDGAGSRDSARSIQVAIRSSERLISEPLARAGEVLFDTLVKRSEEKQVAAWQAMTALVVRSQLPALKFAVHYAPFAVLIPLSGSDVLDPKTRRFLELLQALTREEVEALANRWRIEPGASHALLQAVAKNKHVKSEEAVAVAALSLIPNHLVGDQGWSAVRTAVHGGRVLGAMGELSPQEIAELWTPLEAVIPLASLSEVETHPAGERVRSAVNRAIKTITRPPRSRFVQPAPARAAAPYGPNHAEVAAFIKGAAELSPIKWLRVLDRRKLVASVTREVAAEPAGVVRSILAALEGTRDLDTYTRCRAFSAVERAGFAIESHGRIDVDQVRRMLEPFEPMIVFAHMNGGGFAHRVAALDRGEWQRVAAAAPDPNQEAVVPLVNAGTAMIDFFGGRSDDEAVAAWLALAALVHRHHLTPIKFAASYAPFASAIPVTNPRALGAMVSRYVTAVGRLGASQCAALAEPWQVDEAHSSALSRAVADGVTRPGEEAAALAAVVTVPMRLAGSGGWAAVKTVAFGGRVIAARGRLTAEQLEALWQPIQPAIPLVSLHAPAKAKR
;
A
#
# COMPACT_ATOMS: atom_id res chain seq x y z
N MET A 1 13.20 -63.49 24.68
CA MET A 1 13.50 -62.42 23.72
C MET A 1 12.77 -61.16 24.17
N ALA A 2 13.47 -60.28 24.89
CA ALA A 2 12.88 -59.04 25.41
C ALA A 2 12.71 -58.02 24.27
N PRO A 3 11.58 -57.31 24.16
CA PRO A 3 11.38 -56.28 23.15
C PRO A 3 12.27 -55.08 23.47
N ALA A 4 13.01 -54.61 22.46
CA ALA A 4 13.96 -53.52 22.58
C ALA A 4 13.28 -52.23 23.08
N SER A 5 13.82 -51.71 24.17
CA SER A 5 13.53 -50.41 24.77
C SER A 5 13.61 -49.27 23.74
N GLN A 6 12.46 -48.70 23.36
CA GLN A 6 12.40 -47.36 22.77
C GLN A 6 12.66 -46.32 23.88
N GLY A 7 13.93 -46.17 24.22
CA GLY A 7 14.42 -45.26 25.26
C GLY A 7 14.21 -43.78 24.92
N LEU A 8 14.40 -42.91 25.92
CA LEU A 8 14.32 -41.45 25.85
C LEU A 8 15.03 -40.87 24.60
N LEU A 9 16.20 -41.42 24.24
CA LEU A 9 16.95 -41.05 23.05
C LEU A 9 16.17 -41.28 21.75
N GLY A 10 15.46 -42.39 21.60
CA GLY A 10 14.63 -42.66 20.43
C GLY A 10 13.36 -41.79 20.36
N ARG A 11 12.91 -41.23 21.50
CA ARG A 11 11.83 -40.23 21.56
C ARG A 11 12.35 -38.81 21.27
N ILE A 12 13.55 -38.47 21.75
CA ILE A 12 14.22 -37.20 21.45
C ILE A 12 14.62 -37.15 19.98
N GLN A 13 15.11 -38.25 19.42
CA GLN A 13 15.49 -38.34 18.00
C GLN A 13 14.25 -38.23 17.12
N ARG A 14 13.15 -38.94 17.44
CA ARG A 14 11.85 -38.73 16.76
C ARG A 14 11.30 -37.31 16.93
N SER A 15 11.38 -36.73 18.12
CA SER A 15 10.95 -35.35 18.38
C SER A 15 11.80 -34.33 17.61
N ASN A 16 13.09 -34.59 17.44
CA ASN A 16 14.00 -33.75 16.65
C ASN A 16 13.75 -33.94 15.15
N ASP A 17 13.48 -35.16 14.69
CA ASP A 17 13.13 -35.44 13.30
C ASP A 17 11.76 -34.83 12.93
N GLU A 18 10.78 -34.92 13.84
CA GLU A 18 9.47 -34.25 13.73
C GLU A 18 9.59 -32.72 13.77
N ALA A 19 10.48 -32.16 14.59
CA ALA A 19 10.78 -30.73 14.60
C ALA A 19 11.50 -30.28 13.32
N SER A 20 12.42 -31.10 12.80
CA SER A 20 13.20 -30.81 11.58
C SER A 20 12.36 -30.85 10.30
N HIS A 21 11.22 -31.55 10.33
CA HIS A 21 10.26 -31.64 9.22
C HIS A 21 8.90 -31.01 9.54
N ARG A 22 8.83 -30.15 10.56
CA ARG A 22 7.58 -29.54 11.06
C ARG A 22 6.72 -28.89 9.97
N PHE A 23 7.34 -28.28 8.96
CA PHE A 23 6.69 -27.65 7.81
C PHE A 23 7.07 -28.31 6.47
N GLY A 24 7.56 -29.56 6.51
CA GLY A 24 7.97 -30.32 5.33
C GLY A 24 9.47 -30.17 4.97
N PRO A 25 9.87 -30.40 3.70
CA PRO A 25 11.28 -30.44 3.29
C PRO A 25 12.00 -29.08 3.37
N HIS A 26 11.24 -27.98 3.48
CA HIS A 26 11.76 -26.60 3.57
C HIS A 26 11.59 -25.97 4.97
N THR A 27 11.45 -26.78 6.03
CA THR A 27 11.10 -26.30 7.39
C THR A 27 11.97 -25.14 7.88
N ALA A 28 13.29 -25.23 7.77
CA ALA A 28 14.20 -24.16 8.22
C ALA A 28 14.00 -22.84 7.46
N GLU A 29 13.74 -22.90 6.15
CA GLU A 29 13.50 -21.72 5.32
C GLU A 29 12.13 -21.10 5.62
N VAL A 30 11.11 -21.93 5.89
CA VAL A 30 9.77 -21.50 6.29
C VAL A 30 9.79 -20.85 7.68
N GLU A 31 10.50 -21.42 8.65
CA GLU A 31 10.67 -20.83 9.98
C GLU A 31 11.37 -19.47 9.92
N ALA A 32 12.49 -19.41 9.19
CA ALA A 32 13.22 -18.16 8.98
C ALA A 32 12.32 -17.09 8.31
N PHE A 33 11.52 -17.49 7.31
CA PHE A 33 10.58 -16.60 6.66
C PHE A 33 9.50 -16.08 7.63
N ILE A 34 8.85 -16.95 8.40
CA ILE A 34 7.79 -16.54 9.34
C ILE A 34 8.33 -15.56 10.37
N VAL A 35 9.49 -15.85 10.96
CA VAL A 35 10.15 -14.97 11.93
C VAL A 35 10.52 -13.63 11.29
N ALA A 36 11.15 -13.65 10.13
CA ALA A 36 11.55 -12.42 9.43
C ALA A 36 10.33 -11.58 9.00
N ALA A 37 9.26 -12.22 8.51
CA ALA A 37 8.00 -11.56 8.16
C ALA A 37 7.37 -10.86 9.38
N GLY A 38 7.40 -11.50 10.56
CA GLY A 38 6.95 -10.91 11.82
C GLY A 38 7.72 -9.64 12.19
N GLN A 39 9.04 -9.64 11.93
CA GLN A 39 9.96 -8.56 12.24
C GLN A 39 10.02 -7.43 11.21
N LEU A 40 9.38 -7.59 10.04
CA LEU A 40 9.34 -6.53 9.03
C LEU A 40 8.72 -5.25 9.61
N THR A 41 9.44 -4.14 9.40
CA THR A 41 8.99 -2.79 9.76
C THR A 41 7.82 -2.35 8.88
N PRO A 42 7.03 -1.34 9.29
CA PRO A 42 5.96 -0.80 8.45
C PRO A 42 6.44 -0.30 7.08
N TRP A 43 7.66 0.24 6.99
CA TRP A 43 8.24 0.67 5.71
C TRP A 43 8.59 -0.52 4.81
N GLN A 44 9.20 -1.57 5.37
CA GLN A 44 9.50 -2.80 4.63
C GLN A 44 8.23 -3.48 4.11
N TRP A 45 7.15 -3.52 4.91
CA TRP A 45 5.85 -4.00 4.44
C TRP A 45 5.27 -3.18 3.28
N ARG A 46 5.48 -1.86 3.27
CA ARG A 46 5.08 -1.03 2.12
C ARG A 46 5.86 -1.40 0.86
N GLN A 47 7.15 -1.71 0.97
CA GLN A 47 7.94 -2.21 -0.15
C GLN A 47 7.41 -3.55 -0.65
N VAL A 48 7.13 -4.49 0.26
CA VAL A 48 6.53 -5.79 -0.09
C VAL A 48 5.25 -5.60 -0.88
N LEU A 49 4.32 -4.78 -0.39
CA LEU A 49 3.03 -4.56 -1.06
C LEU A 49 3.18 -3.79 -2.39
N ALA A 50 4.12 -2.86 -2.49
CA ALA A 50 4.43 -2.18 -3.74
C ALA A 50 4.97 -3.15 -4.79
N THR A 51 5.95 -3.98 -4.43
CA THR A 51 6.49 -5.02 -5.31
C THR A 51 5.42 -6.04 -5.67
N ARG A 52 4.54 -6.43 -4.74
CA ARG A 52 3.39 -7.29 -5.03
C ARG A 52 2.47 -6.71 -6.12
N ARG A 53 2.19 -5.41 -6.07
CA ARG A 53 1.38 -4.72 -7.10
C ARG A 53 2.10 -4.64 -8.44
N LEU A 54 3.42 -4.44 -8.43
CA LEU A 54 4.26 -4.48 -9.63
C LEU A 54 4.24 -5.87 -10.27
N VAL A 55 4.44 -6.93 -9.49
CA VAL A 55 4.34 -8.33 -9.97
C VAL A 55 2.96 -8.58 -10.56
N ALA A 56 1.90 -8.15 -9.86
CA ALA A 56 0.53 -8.28 -10.34
C ALA A 56 0.26 -7.56 -11.67
N SER A 57 1.03 -6.51 -12.01
CA SER A 57 0.87 -5.78 -13.28
C SER A 57 1.31 -6.57 -14.52
N VAL A 58 2.11 -7.62 -14.35
CA VAL A 58 2.57 -8.50 -15.45
C VAL A 58 2.04 -9.93 -15.33
N THR A 59 1.51 -10.33 -14.19
CA THR A 59 1.00 -11.70 -13.97
C THR A 59 -0.52 -11.74 -13.99
N LYS A 60 -1.11 -12.72 -14.67
CA LYS A 60 -2.56 -13.01 -14.58
C LYS A 60 -2.93 -13.67 -13.24
N ASP A 61 -1.98 -14.34 -12.59
CA ASP A 61 -2.17 -15.02 -11.30
C ASP A 61 -2.29 -14.05 -10.10
N GLY A 62 -1.93 -12.78 -10.27
CA GLY A 62 -2.12 -11.72 -9.27
C GLY A 62 -3.54 -11.17 -9.18
N ALA A 63 -4.40 -11.49 -10.16
CA ALA A 63 -5.80 -11.07 -10.19
C ALA A 63 -6.67 -11.98 -9.29
N GLY A 64 -6.50 -11.82 -7.98
CA GLY A 64 -7.48 -12.24 -6.99
C GLY A 64 -7.52 -13.73 -6.66
N SER A 65 -6.67 -14.16 -5.71
CA SER A 65 -7.22 -15.04 -4.68
C SER A 65 -8.25 -14.19 -3.93
N ARG A 66 -9.54 -14.59 -4.01
CA ARG A 66 -10.65 -14.01 -3.24
C ARG A 66 -10.58 -14.41 -1.76
N ASP A 67 -9.51 -15.09 -1.35
CA ASP A 67 -9.42 -15.64 -0.02
C ASP A 67 -9.03 -14.53 0.96
N SER A 68 -10.01 -14.14 1.77
CA SER A 68 -9.78 -13.33 2.95
C SER A 68 -8.86 -14.07 3.92
N ALA A 69 -8.09 -13.33 4.73
CA ALA A 69 -7.30 -13.91 5.83
C ALA A 69 -8.18 -14.79 6.72
N ARG A 70 -9.44 -14.37 6.93
CA ARG A 70 -10.44 -15.13 7.68
C ARG A 70 -10.81 -16.45 7.00
N SER A 71 -11.03 -16.47 5.69
CA SER A 71 -11.31 -17.71 4.94
C SER A 71 -10.13 -18.69 5.01
N ILE A 72 -8.90 -18.17 4.94
CA ILE A 72 -7.68 -18.98 5.04
C ILE A 72 -7.55 -19.58 6.45
N GLN A 73 -7.73 -18.78 7.50
CA GLN A 73 -7.70 -19.26 8.88
C GLN A 73 -8.79 -20.31 9.16
N VAL A 74 -9.98 -20.15 8.60
CA VAL A 74 -11.06 -21.15 8.70
C VAL A 74 -10.65 -22.44 7.99
N ALA A 75 -10.06 -22.36 6.80
CA ALA A 75 -9.58 -23.53 6.07
C ALA A 75 -8.40 -24.25 6.78
N ILE A 76 -7.54 -23.51 7.48
CA ILE A 76 -6.46 -24.09 8.31
C ILE A 76 -7.06 -24.86 9.50
N ARG A 77 -8.12 -24.32 10.12
CA ARG A 77 -8.76 -24.89 11.31
C ARG A 77 -9.82 -25.95 11.00
N SER A 78 -10.19 -26.13 9.73
CA SER A 78 -11.22 -27.09 9.35
C SER A 78 -10.66 -28.51 9.29
N SER A 79 -11.45 -29.48 9.76
CA SER A 79 -11.12 -30.91 9.68
C SER A 79 -11.30 -31.50 8.28
N GLU A 80 -11.67 -30.69 7.28
CA GLU A 80 -12.05 -31.12 5.92
C GLU A 80 -10.85 -31.45 4.98
N ARG A 81 -9.61 -31.50 5.49
CA ARG A 81 -8.38 -31.90 4.74
C ARG A 81 -8.12 -31.15 3.42
N LEU A 82 -8.63 -29.93 3.25
CA LEU A 82 -8.36 -29.13 2.05
C LEU A 82 -6.91 -28.61 1.98
N ILE A 83 -6.20 -28.57 3.11
CA ILE A 83 -4.84 -28.08 3.25
C ILE A 83 -3.96 -29.19 3.83
N SER A 84 -2.74 -29.36 3.30
CA SER A 84 -1.79 -30.35 3.81
C SER A 84 -1.36 -30.01 5.25
N GLU A 85 -1.10 -31.02 6.07
CA GLU A 85 -0.74 -30.83 7.48
C GLU A 85 0.50 -29.92 7.68
N PRO A 86 1.59 -30.02 6.89
CA PRO A 86 2.72 -29.09 7.02
C PRO A 86 2.33 -27.63 6.72
N LEU A 87 1.43 -27.41 5.76
CA LEU A 87 0.96 -26.08 5.39
C LEU A 87 -0.01 -25.51 6.43
N ALA A 88 -0.88 -26.34 7.01
CA ALA A 88 -1.76 -25.94 8.11
C ALA A 88 -0.95 -25.50 9.33
N ARG A 89 0.05 -26.30 9.76
CA ARG A 89 0.94 -25.98 10.88
C ARG A 89 1.74 -24.68 10.62
N ALA A 90 2.28 -24.51 9.42
CA ALA A 90 2.99 -23.28 9.05
C ALA A 90 2.04 -22.07 9.07
N GLY A 91 0.79 -22.27 8.61
CA GLY A 91 -0.27 -21.28 8.62
C GLY A 91 -0.64 -20.78 10.01
N GLU A 92 -0.86 -21.69 10.96
CA GLU A 92 -1.16 -21.32 12.35
C GLU A 92 -0.07 -20.41 12.92
N VAL A 93 1.20 -20.82 12.80
CA VAL A 93 2.34 -20.05 13.31
C VAL A 93 2.47 -18.70 12.60
N LEU A 94 2.24 -18.66 11.27
CA LEU A 94 2.29 -17.42 10.50
C LEU A 94 1.19 -16.45 10.93
N PHE A 95 -0.06 -16.90 11.03
CA PHE A 95 -1.18 -16.04 11.40
C PHE A 95 -1.09 -15.57 12.84
N ASP A 96 -0.59 -16.39 13.76
CA ASP A 96 -0.29 -15.97 15.13
C ASP A 96 0.82 -14.91 15.16
N THR A 97 1.89 -15.11 14.38
CA THR A 97 3.00 -14.16 14.26
C THR A 97 2.56 -12.82 13.66
N LEU A 98 1.62 -12.86 12.70
CA LEU A 98 1.13 -11.70 11.98
C LEU A 98 -0.23 -11.20 12.47
N VAL A 99 -0.68 -11.61 13.66
CA VAL A 99 -2.02 -11.29 14.20
C VAL A 99 -2.30 -9.78 14.26
N LYS A 100 -1.25 -8.97 14.49
CA LYS A 100 -1.32 -7.50 14.56
C LYS A 100 -1.15 -6.81 13.21
N ARG A 101 -0.99 -7.54 12.11
CA ARG A 101 -0.78 -7.00 10.74
C ARG A 101 -2.09 -6.99 9.97
N SER A 102 -2.20 -6.09 8.99
CA SER A 102 -3.38 -6.02 8.12
C SER A 102 -3.60 -7.30 7.33
N GLU A 103 -4.86 -7.55 6.95
CA GLU A 103 -5.25 -8.70 6.13
C GLU A 103 -4.43 -8.80 4.84
N GLU A 104 -4.19 -7.68 4.13
CA GLU A 104 -3.39 -7.67 2.90
C GLU A 104 -1.96 -8.22 3.13
N LYS A 105 -1.36 -7.93 4.29
CA LYS A 105 -0.02 -8.41 4.68
C LYS A 105 -0.04 -9.88 5.08
N GLN A 106 -1.05 -10.29 5.84
CA GLN A 106 -1.23 -11.69 6.22
C GLN A 106 -1.42 -12.56 4.97
N VAL A 107 -2.26 -12.13 4.01
CA VAL A 107 -2.48 -12.84 2.74
C VAL A 107 -1.21 -12.85 1.88
N ALA A 108 -0.47 -11.74 1.79
CA ALA A 108 0.80 -11.70 1.06
C ALA A 108 1.82 -12.69 1.65
N ALA A 109 1.97 -12.69 2.98
CA ALA A 109 2.86 -13.59 3.69
C ALA A 109 2.42 -15.05 3.55
N TRP A 110 1.11 -15.31 3.61
CA TRP A 110 0.54 -16.63 3.42
C TRP A 110 0.85 -17.18 2.02
N GLN A 111 0.69 -16.37 0.98
CA GLN A 111 1.00 -16.76 -0.40
C GLN A 111 2.50 -17.09 -0.56
N ALA A 112 3.39 -16.25 -0.03
CA ALA A 112 4.84 -16.48 -0.08
C ALA A 112 5.25 -17.71 0.74
N MET A 113 4.70 -17.89 1.94
CA MET A 113 4.96 -19.05 2.80
C MET A 113 4.43 -20.34 2.16
N THR A 114 3.24 -20.31 1.58
CA THR A 114 2.68 -21.45 0.85
C THR A 114 3.61 -21.85 -0.29
N ALA A 115 4.06 -20.87 -1.09
CA ALA A 115 5.01 -21.10 -2.17
C ALA A 115 6.35 -21.68 -1.67
N LEU A 116 6.84 -21.28 -0.49
CA LEU A 116 8.01 -21.89 0.16
C LEU A 116 7.77 -23.34 0.59
N VAL A 117 6.64 -23.63 1.24
CA VAL A 117 6.30 -24.98 1.72
C VAL A 117 6.23 -25.97 0.55
N VAL A 118 5.63 -25.55 -0.57
CA VAL A 118 5.48 -26.40 -1.77
C VAL A 118 6.52 -26.11 -2.86
N ARG A 119 7.64 -25.43 -2.52
CA ARG A 119 8.63 -24.94 -3.50
C ARG A 119 9.11 -26.03 -4.46
N SER A 120 9.41 -27.22 -3.95
CA SER A 120 9.87 -28.36 -4.77
C SER A 120 8.83 -28.90 -5.77
N GLN A 121 7.57 -28.45 -5.68
CA GLN A 121 6.45 -28.89 -6.51
C GLN A 121 5.96 -27.79 -7.46
N LEU A 122 6.55 -26.59 -7.39
CA LEU A 122 6.15 -25.44 -8.19
C LEU A 122 7.16 -25.14 -9.31
N PRO A 123 6.71 -24.77 -10.52
CA PRO A 123 7.58 -24.14 -11.50
C PRO A 123 8.19 -22.84 -10.96
N ALA A 124 9.43 -22.54 -11.36
CA ALA A 124 10.18 -21.36 -10.88
C ALA A 124 9.40 -20.04 -10.99
N LEU A 125 8.71 -19.81 -12.10
CA LEU A 125 7.85 -18.64 -12.29
C LEU A 125 6.70 -18.60 -11.29
N LYS A 126 5.97 -19.71 -11.11
CA LYS A 126 4.82 -19.77 -10.20
C LYS A 126 5.24 -19.55 -8.75
N PHE A 127 6.39 -20.09 -8.36
CA PHE A 127 7.01 -19.80 -7.08
C PHE A 127 7.37 -18.29 -6.96
N ALA A 128 8.07 -17.76 -7.96
CA ALA A 128 8.56 -16.38 -7.94
C ALA A 128 7.44 -15.34 -7.92
N VAL A 129 6.28 -15.57 -8.55
CA VAL A 129 5.11 -14.69 -8.48
C VAL A 129 4.70 -14.41 -7.03
N HIS A 130 4.77 -15.41 -6.16
CA HIS A 130 4.38 -15.26 -4.76
C HIS A 130 5.54 -14.80 -3.87
N TYR A 131 6.79 -15.18 -4.19
CA TYR A 131 7.94 -14.90 -3.32
C TYR A 131 8.68 -13.59 -3.66
N ALA A 132 8.69 -13.15 -4.92
CA ALA A 132 9.37 -11.93 -5.36
C ALA A 132 9.09 -10.68 -4.50
N PRO A 133 7.86 -10.44 -4.00
CA PRO A 133 7.57 -9.32 -3.12
C PRO A 133 8.43 -9.26 -1.85
N PHE A 134 8.91 -10.41 -1.35
CA PHE A 134 9.70 -10.50 -0.12
C PHE A 134 11.21 -10.60 -0.37
N ALA A 135 11.63 -10.98 -1.57
CA ALA A 135 13.00 -11.45 -1.84
C ALA A 135 14.12 -10.44 -1.51
N VAL A 136 13.86 -9.14 -1.64
CA VAL A 136 14.84 -8.07 -1.29
C VAL A 136 15.07 -7.98 0.22
N LEU A 137 14.06 -8.32 1.02
CA LEU A 137 14.05 -8.14 2.48
C LEU A 137 14.28 -9.45 3.22
N ILE A 138 13.80 -10.55 2.65
CA ILE A 138 13.93 -11.91 3.15
C ILE A 138 14.48 -12.72 1.97
N PRO A 139 15.81 -12.76 1.80
CA PRO A 139 16.43 -13.48 0.69
C PRO A 139 16.28 -14.99 0.89
N LEU A 140 16.12 -15.72 -0.22
CA LEU A 140 16.04 -17.18 -0.21
C LEU A 140 17.35 -17.82 0.26
N SER A 141 17.21 -18.95 0.93
CA SER A 141 18.35 -19.77 1.34
C SER A 141 19.10 -20.26 0.08
N GLY A 142 20.39 -19.95 -0.02
CA GLY A 142 21.24 -20.33 -1.16
C GLY A 142 21.27 -19.34 -2.31
N SER A 143 20.61 -18.18 -2.21
CA SER A 143 20.75 -17.05 -3.16
C SER A 143 22.18 -16.49 -3.22
N ASP A 144 22.96 -16.71 -2.17
CA ASP A 144 24.37 -16.39 -2.01
C ASP A 144 25.32 -17.42 -2.65
N VAL A 145 24.81 -18.59 -3.05
CA VAL A 145 25.57 -19.70 -3.65
C VAL A 145 25.28 -19.85 -5.15
N LEU A 146 24.95 -18.75 -5.82
CA LEU A 146 24.78 -18.74 -7.28
C LEU A 146 26.13 -18.83 -8.00
N ASP A 147 26.14 -19.54 -9.12
CA ASP A 147 27.31 -19.60 -9.99
C ASP A 147 27.66 -18.19 -10.53
N PRO A 148 28.94 -17.94 -10.89
CA PRO A 148 29.39 -16.61 -11.31
C PRO A 148 28.62 -16.05 -12.51
N LYS A 149 28.26 -16.89 -13.49
CA LYS A 149 27.54 -16.45 -14.70
C LYS A 149 26.12 -16.01 -14.36
N THR A 150 25.41 -16.75 -13.50
CA THR A 150 24.09 -16.35 -13.01
C THR A 150 24.14 -15.05 -12.21
N ARG A 151 25.13 -14.85 -11.35
CA ARG A 151 25.27 -13.55 -10.64
C ARG A 151 25.51 -12.39 -11.60
N ARG A 152 26.39 -12.57 -12.58
CA ARG A 152 26.66 -11.56 -13.60
C ARG A 152 25.42 -11.26 -14.43
N PHE A 153 24.66 -12.28 -14.80
CA PHE A 153 23.40 -12.13 -15.52
C PHE A 153 22.38 -11.31 -14.71
N LEU A 154 22.25 -11.55 -13.40
CA LEU A 154 21.37 -10.77 -12.52
C LEU A 154 21.80 -9.30 -12.40
N GLU A 155 23.11 -9.02 -12.33
CA GLU A 155 23.64 -7.65 -12.33
C GLU A 155 23.32 -6.92 -13.64
N LEU A 156 23.51 -7.58 -14.78
CA LEU A 156 23.20 -7.01 -16.10
C LEU A 156 21.69 -6.80 -16.26
N LEU A 157 20.87 -7.73 -15.79
CA LEU A 157 19.41 -7.61 -15.79
C LEU A 157 18.92 -6.39 -14.99
N GLN A 158 19.61 -6.05 -13.89
CA GLN A 158 19.31 -4.86 -13.08
C GLN A 158 19.69 -3.54 -13.78
N ALA A 159 20.66 -3.59 -14.70
CA ALA A 159 21.17 -2.42 -15.40
C ALA A 159 20.42 -2.08 -16.70
N LEU A 160 19.49 -2.94 -17.14
CA LEU A 160 18.81 -2.76 -18.42
C LEU A 160 17.98 -1.48 -18.50
N THR A 161 18.04 -0.82 -19.66
CA THR A 161 17.16 0.30 -19.98
C THR A 161 15.77 -0.18 -20.38
N ARG A 162 14.83 0.76 -20.52
CA ARG A 162 13.48 0.42 -20.97
C ARG A 162 13.49 -0.18 -22.39
N GLU A 163 14.26 0.39 -23.30
CA GLU A 163 14.37 -0.07 -24.69
C GLU A 163 14.94 -1.50 -24.77
N GLU A 164 15.92 -1.80 -23.93
CA GLU A 164 16.51 -3.12 -23.78
C GLU A 164 15.49 -4.14 -23.21
N VAL A 165 14.68 -3.74 -22.23
CA VAL A 165 13.58 -4.58 -21.71
C VAL A 165 12.48 -4.79 -22.76
N GLU A 166 12.20 -3.80 -23.62
CA GLU A 166 11.29 -3.94 -24.77
C GLU A 166 11.82 -4.95 -25.78
N ALA A 167 13.14 -4.97 -26.03
CA ALA A 167 13.75 -5.98 -26.89
C ALA A 167 13.58 -7.41 -26.34
N LEU A 168 13.60 -7.60 -25.02
CA LEU A 168 13.31 -8.90 -24.39
C LEU A 168 11.86 -9.37 -24.59
N ALA A 169 10.92 -8.45 -24.82
CA ALA A 169 9.51 -8.80 -25.04
C ALA A 169 9.24 -9.35 -26.46
N ASN A 170 10.18 -9.21 -27.38
CA ASN A 170 10.05 -9.65 -28.77
C ASN A 170 9.77 -11.14 -28.88
N ARG A 171 9.00 -11.51 -29.90
CA ARG A 171 8.71 -12.93 -30.19
C ARG A 171 9.98 -13.59 -30.70
N TRP A 172 10.37 -14.66 -30.03
CA TRP A 172 11.48 -15.51 -30.44
C TRP A 172 11.01 -16.93 -30.71
N ARG A 173 11.77 -17.64 -31.55
CA ARG A 173 11.62 -19.07 -31.82
C ARG A 173 12.97 -19.72 -31.57
N ILE A 174 12.93 -20.91 -30.97
CA ILE A 174 14.11 -21.74 -30.72
C ILE A 174 13.96 -22.98 -31.57
N GLU A 175 15.07 -23.46 -32.12
CA GLU A 175 15.11 -24.71 -32.86
C GLU A 175 14.58 -25.88 -32.01
N PRO A 176 13.69 -26.75 -32.56
CA PRO A 176 13.09 -27.84 -31.80
C PRO A 176 14.13 -28.76 -31.13
N GLY A 177 15.27 -28.98 -31.78
CA GLY A 177 16.37 -29.79 -31.25
C GLY A 177 16.98 -29.19 -29.98
N ALA A 178 17.37 -27.91 -30.02
CA ALA A 178 17.93 -27.21 -28.88
C ALA A 178 16.92 -27.08 -27.73
N SER A 179 15.63 -26.86 -28.04
CA SER A 179 14.55 -26.86 -27.04
C SER A 179 14.41 -28.21 -26.33
N HIS A 180 14.46 -29.32 -27.09
CA HIS A 180 14.40 -30.66 -26.52
C HIS A 180 15.62 -30.98 -25.65
N ALA A 181 16.83 -30.60 -26.10
CA ALA A 181 18.05 -30.73 -25.31
C ALA A 181 17.96 -29.97 -23.97
N LEU A 182 17.46 -28.73 -24.00
CA LEU A 182 17.23 -27.95 -22.79
C LEU A 182 16.27 -28.64 -21.81
N LEU A 183 15.15 -29.18 -22.31
CA LEU A 183 14.19 -29.89 -21.45
C LEU A 183 14.79 -31.16 -20.82
N GLN A 184 15.61 -31.90 -21.56
CA GLN A 184 16.32 -33.07 -21.02
C GLN A 184 17.35 -32.69 -19.95
N ALA A 185 18.12 -31.62 -20.18
CA ALA A 185 19.09 -31.11 -19.21
C ALA A 185 18.39 -30.60 -17.93
N VAL A 186 17.29 -29.85 -18.07
CA VAL A 186 16.50 -29.34 -16.94
C VAL A 186 15.88 -30.48 -16.13
N ALA A 187 15.42 -31.55 -16.77
CA ALA A 187 14.88 -32.72 -16.07
C ALA A 187 15.91 -33.43 -15.17
N LYS A 188 17.21 -33.34 -15.50
CA LYS A 188 18.31 -33.88 -14.70
C LYS A 188 18.73 -32.92 -13.57
N ASN A 189 18.49 -31.63 -13.75
CA ASN A 189 18.82 -30.62 -12.75
C ASN A 189 17.74 -30.53 -11.65
N LYS A 190 17.97 -31.26 -10.55
CA LYS A 190 17.07 -31.30 -9.38
C LYS A 190 16.92 -29.95 -8.66
N HIS A 191 17.81 -28.97 -8.91
CA HIS A 191 17.81 -27.70 -8.21
C HIS A 191 17.84 -26.55 -9.21
N VAL A 192 16.66 -26.05 -9.54
CA VAL A 192 16.36 -24.98 -10.51
C VAL A 192 16.81 -23.59 -9.99
N LYS A 193 17.95 -23.52 -9.30
CA LYS A 193 18.42 -22.34 -8.53
C LYS A 193 18.61 -21.10 -9.40
N SER A 194 19.23 -21.26 -10.58
CA SER A 194 19.49 -20.14 -11.48
C SER A 194 18.21 -19.60 -12.10
N GLU A 195 17.33 -20.48 -12.59
CA GLU A 195 16.03 -20.09 -13.14
C GLU A 195 15.12 -19.46 -12.06
N GLU A 196 15.07 -20.02 -10.85
CA GLU A 196 14.33 -19.43 -9.72
C GLU A 196 14.85 -18.04 -9.34
N ALA A 197 16.18 -17.89 -9.19
CA ALA A 197 16.78 -16.62 -8.82
C ALA A 197 16.51 -15.53 -9.88
N VAL A 198 16.62 -15.91 -11.16
CA VAL A 198 16.28 -15.02 -12.28
C VAL A 198 14.80 -14.69 -12.31
N ALA A 199 13.90 -15.66 -12.07
CA ALA A 199 12.46 -15.41 -12.02
C ALA A 199 12.10 -14.40 -10.92
N VAL A 200 12.67 -14.55 -9.73
CA VAL A 200 12.48 -13.63 -8.60
C VAL A 200 12.99 -12.22 -8.94
N ALA A 201 14.17 -12.11 -9.55
CA ALA A 201 14.73 -10.82 -9.94
C ALA A 201 13.95 -10.17 -11.08
N ALA A 202 13.65 -10.90 -12.15
CA ALA A 202 12.91 -10.43 -13.31
C ALA A 202 11.53 -9.88 -12.92
N LEU A 203 10.80 -10.58 -12.06
CA LEU A 203 9.49 -10.12 -11.56
C LEU A 203 9.57 -8.90 -10.63
N SER A 204 10.74 -8.63 -10.05
CA SER A 204 10.95 -7.42 -9.23
C SER A 204 11.42 -6.21 -10.05
N LEU A 205 12.07 -6.45 -11.20
CA LEU A 205 12.75 -5.43 -12.00
C LEU A 205 11.95 -5.02 -13.24
N ILE A 206 11.57 -5.98 -14.09
CA ILE A 206 10.93 -5.74 -15.40
C ILE A 206 9.61 -4.97 -15.28
N PRO A 207 8.74 -5.22 -14.29
CA PRO A 207 7.49 -4.46 -14.15
C PRO A 207 7.66 -2.95 -13.92
N ASN A 208 8.87 -2.49 -13.54
CA ASN A 208 9.16 -1.07 -13.44
C ASN A 208 9.30 -0.40 -14.83
N HIS A 209 9.52 -1.19 -15.88
CA HIS A 209 9.70 -0.73 -17.26
C HIS A 209 8.50 -1.08 -18.15
N LEU A 210 7.99 -2.32 -18.06
CA LEU A 210 6.90 -2.84 -18.89
C LEU A 210 5.84 -3.57 -18.07
N VAL A 211 4.57 -3.32 -18.38
CA VAL A 211 3.41 -3.96 -17.74
C VAL A 211 2.61 -4.81 -18.75
N GLY A 212 1.67 -5.61 -18.26
CA GLY A 212 0.79 -6.44 -19.08
C GLY A 212 1.52 -7.55 -19.84
N ASP A 213 0.97 -7.95 -20.99
CA ASP A 213 1.49 -9.08 -21.77
C ASP A 213 2.92 -8.86 -22.29
N GLN A 214 3.31 -7.60 -22.56
CA GLN A 214 4.68 -7.27 -22.98
C GLN A 214 5.67 -7.48 -21.83
N GLY A 215 5.36 -6.95 -20.64
CA GLY A 215 6.18 -7.19 -19.44
C GLY A 215 6.26 -8.68 -19.09
N TRP A 216 5.15 -9.41 -19.23
CA TRP A 216 5.15 -10.87 -19.05
C TRP A 216 6.02 -11.61 -20.07
N SER A 217 6.02 -11.15 -21.33
CA SER A 217 6.88 -11.71 -22.38
C SER A 217 8.36 -11.52 -22.01
N ALA A 218 8.76 -10.30 -21.63
CA ALA A 218 10.12 -9.99 -21.21
C ALA A 218 10.54 -10.81 -19.97
N VAL A 219 9.66 -10.97 -18.98
CA VAL A 219 9.92 -11.84 -17.81
C VAL A 219 10.20 -13.28 -18.26
N ARG A 220 9.38 -13.84 -19.15
CA ARG A 220 9.60 -15.22 -19.65
C ARG A 220 10.92 -15.36 -20.41
N THR A 221 11.31 -14.36 -21.20
CA THR A 221 12.60 -14.34 -21.89
C THR A 221 13.77 -14.30 -20.90
N ALA A 222 13.70 -13.46 -19.86
CA ALA A 222 14.74 -13.43 -18.83
C ALA A 222 14.84 -14.77 -18.08
N VAL A 223 13.70 -15.36 -17.68
CA VAL A 223 13.67 -16.66 -17.00
C VAL A 223 14.19 -17.79 -17.87
N HIS A 224 13.90 -17.75 -19.17
CA HIS A 224 14.51 -18.67 -20.13
C HIS A 224 16.05 -18.60 -20.08
N GLY A 225 16.63 -17.40 -19.99
CA GLY A 225 18.07 -17.23 -19.74
C GLY A 225 18.54 -17.93 -18.47
N GLY A 226 17.84 -17.73 -17.34
CA GLY A 226 18.15 -18.42 -16.09
C GLY A 226 18.11 -19.95 -16.21
N ARG A 227 17.19 -20.47 -17.02
CA ARG A 227 17.08 -21.92 -17.32
C ARG A 227 18.26 -22.42 -18.15
N VAL A 228 18.68 -21.68 -19.18
CA VAL A 228 19.87 -22.00 -19.98
C VAL A 228 21.12 -21.99 -19.11
N LEU A 229 21.30 -20.98 -18.25
CA LEU A 229 22.43 -20.88 -17.32
C LEU A 229 22.52 -22.10 -16.39
N GLY A 230 21.38 -22.53 -15.84
CA GLY A 230 21.30 -23.73 -15.00
C GLY A 230 21.61 -25.04 -15.74
N ALA A 231 21.51 -25.06 -17.07
CA ALA A 231 21.71 -26.24 -17.91
C ALA A 231 23.04 -26.23 -18.70
N MET A 232 23.83 -25.15 -18.64
CA MET A 232 25.04 -24.99 -19.48
C MET A 232 26.04 -26.16 -19.37
N GLY A 233 26.14 -26.81 -18.21
CA GLY A 233 27.04 -27.94 -18.01
C GLY A 233 26.66 -29.20 -18.79
N GLU A 234 25.42 -29.29 -19.28
CA GLU A 234 24.89 -30.45 -19.99
C GLU A 234 24.55 -30.16 -21.46
N LEU A 235 24.74 -28.92 -21.91
CA LEU A 235 24.45 -28.46 -23.27
C LEU A 235 25.74 -28.26 -24.07
N SER A 236 25.69 -28.54 -25.37
CA SER A 236 26.78 -28.22 -26.28
C SER A 236 26.90 -26.71 -26.51
N PRO A 237 28.08 -26.19 -26.91
CA PRO A 237 28.25 -24.77 -27.20
C PRO A 237 27.30 -24.23 -28.28
N GLN A 238 26.97 -25.06 -29.27
CA GLN A 238 26.03 -24.69 -30.35
C GLN A 238 24.60 -24.57 -29.81
N GLU A 239 24.15 -25.55 -29.01
CA GLU A 239 22.83 -25.48 -28.37
C GLU A 239 22.72 -24.28 -27.43
N ILE A 240 23.78 -23.96 -26.68
CA ILE A 240 23.80 -22.78 -25.81
C ILE A 240 23.64 -21.50 -26.63
N ALA A 241 24.39 -21.35 -27.73
CA ALA A 241 24.30 -20.17 -28.59
C ALA A 241 22.89 -20.02 -29.18
N GLU A 242 22.30 -21.10 -29.70
CA GLU A 242 20.94 -21.11 -30.23
C GLU A 242 19.89 -20.76 -29.16
N LEU A 243 20.01 -21.35 -27.96
CA LEU A 243 19.12 -21.08 -26.83
C LEU A 243 19.25 -19.66 -26.27
N TRP A 244 20.42 -19.04 -26.40
CA TRP A 244 20.70 -17.69 -25.90
C TRP A 244 20.29 -16.57 -26.88
N THR A 245 20.02 -16.91 -28.14
CA THR A 245 19.59 -15.96 -29.18
C THR A 245 18.54 -14.92 -28.72
N PRO A 246 17.49 -15.27 -27.93
CA PRO A 246 16.51 -14.30 -27.45
C PRO A 246 17.07 -13.18 -26.56
N LEU A 247 18.21 -13.43 -25.92
CA LEU A 247 18.88 -12.52 -24.98
C LEU A 247 20.07 -11.80 -25.61
N GLU A 248 20.64 -12.36 -26.68
CA GLU A 248 21.93 -11.94 -27.24
C GLU A 248 21.99 -10.44 -27.60
N ALA A 249 20.88 -9.87 -28.09
CA ALA A 249 20.79 -8.46 -28.45
C ALA A 249 20.89 -7.49 -27.25
N VAL A 250 20.65 -7.98 -26.04
CA VAL A 250 20.53 -7.17 -24.82
C VAL A 250 21.58 -7.57 -23.77
N ILE A 251 21.79 -8.87 -23.60
CA ILE A 251 22.80 -9.45 -22.72
C ILE A 251 23.59 -10.47 -23.54
N PRO A 252 24.68 -10.05 -24.20
CA PRO A 252 25.52 -10.95 -25.00
C PRO A 252 26.11 -12.06 -24.14
N LEU A 253 26.09 -13.31 -24.62
CA LEU A 253 26.58 -14.46 -23.84
C LEU A 253 28.04 -14.28 -23.38
N ALA A 254 28.87 -13.62 -24.19
CA ALA A 254 30.27 -13.34 -23.89
C ALA A 254 30.46 -12.48 -22.62
N SER A 255 29.54 -11.54 -22.37
CA SER A 255 29.59 -10.61 -21.22
C SER A 255 29.50 -11.31 -19.86
N LEU A 256 29.03 -12.57 -19.83
CA LEU A 256 28.89 -13.37 -18.62
C LEU A 256 30.21 -14.01 -18.15
N SER A 257 31.24 -14.02 -19.00
CA SER A 257 32.52 -14.69 -18.73
C SER A 257 33.62 -13.73 -18.22
N GLU A 258 33.30 -12.45 -18.04
CA GLU A 258 34.26 -11.39 -17.64
C GLU A 258 34.61 -11.37 -16.13
N VAL A 259 34.40 -12.45 -15.37
CA VAL A 259 34.60 -12.46 -13.90
C VAL A 259 35.65 -13.48 -13.46
N GLU A 260 36.65 -13.02 -12.71
CA GLU A 260 37.64 -13.84 -11.99
C GLU A 260 36.95 -14.84 -11.05
N THR A 261 37.33 -16.12 -11.18
CA THR A 261 36.69 -17.24 -10.50
C THR A 261 37.37 -17.52 -9.16
N HIS A 262 36.78 -17.07 -8.05
CA HIS A 262 37.19 -17.56 -6.72
C HIS A 262 36.69 -19.01 -6.50
N PRO A 263 37.54 -19.93 -6.00
CA PRO A 263 37.20 -21.34 -5.84
C PRO A 263 36.05 -21.56 -4.84
N ALA A 264 35.23 -22.58 -5.10
CA ALA A 264 33.98 -22.85 -4.38
C ALA A 264 34.16 -23.02 -2.84
N GLY A 265 35.30 -23.57 -2.40
CA GLY A 265 35.60 -23.78 -0.99
C GLY A 265 35.76 -22.48 -0.18
N GLU A 266 36.30 -21.42 -0.79
CA GLU A 266 36.42 -20.11 -0.14
C GLU A 266 35.08 -19.37 -0.11
N ARG A 267 34.25 -19.55 -1.14
CA ARG A 267 32.89 -18.99 -1.21
C ARG A 267 32.01 -19.55 -0.08
N VAL A 268 31.99 -20.88 0.10
CA VAL A 268 31.23 -21.54 1.18
C VAL A 268 31.72 -21.11 2.56
N ARG A 269 33.05 -21.04 2.79
CA ARG A 269 33.59 -20.53 4.07
C ARG A 269 33.22 -19.07 4.32
N SER A 270 33.22 -18.23 3.28
CA SER A 270 32.86 -16.81 3.43
C SER A 270 31.36 -16.60 3.74
N ALA A 271 30.49 -17.44 3.17
CA ALA A 271 29.04 -17.42 3.40
C ALA A 271 28.71 -17.94 4.80
N VAL A 272 29.30 -19.06 5.21
CA VAL A 272 29.17 -19.62 6.57
C VAL A 272 29.69 -18.62 7.61
N ASN A 273 30.84 -17.99 7.38
CA ASN A 273 31.36 -16.96 8.27
C ASN A 273 30.51 -15.67 8.31
N ARG A 274 29.81 -15.32 7.23
CA ARG A 274 28.85 -14.21 7.24
C ARG A 274 27.60 -14.58 8.03
N ALA A 275 27.03 -15.76 7.80
CA ALA A 275 25.86 -16.27 8.52
C ALA A 275 26.12 -16.39 10.04
N ILE A 276 27.28 -16.91 10.44
CA ILE A 276 27.68 -17.00 11.85
C ILE A 276 27.85 -15.60 12.46
N LYS A 277 28.41 -14.63 11.71
CA LYS A 277 28.57 -13.24 12.18
C LYS A 277 27.23 -12.50 12.33
N THR A 278 26.24 -12.75 11.48
CA THR A 278 24.89 -12.16 11.62
C THR A 278 24.11 -12.74 12.79
N ILE A 279 24.39 -13.99 13.19
CA ILE A 279 23.74 -14.63 14.35
C ILE A 279 24.38 -14.20 15.68
N THR A 280 25.70 -14.01 15.72
CA THR A 280 26.44 -13.82 16.99
C THR A 280 26.76 -12.36 17.35
N ARG A 281 26.62 -11.40 16.43
CA ARG A 281 26.84 -9.97 16.74
C ARG A 281 25.84 -9.10 15.99
N PRO A 282 25.11 -8.18 16.66
CA PRO A 282 24.39 -7.13 15.94
C PRO A 282 25.41 -6.28 15.19
N PRO A 283 25.16 -5.89 13.92
CA PRO A 283 26.17 -5.19 13.15
C PRO A 283 26.38 -3.80 13.73
N ARG A 284 27.56 -3.57 14.31
CA ARG A 284 28.11 -2.22 14.49
C ARG A 284 28.34 -1.63 13.10
N SER A 285 27.65 -0.52 12.84
CA SER A 285 27.67 0.22 11.58
C SER A 285 29.11 0.51 11.14
N ARG A 286 29.46 0.05 9.94
CA ARG A 286 30.46 0.77 9.15
C ARG A 286 29.73 1.99 8.58
N PHE A 287 30.11 3.15 9.08
CA PHE A 287 29.71 4.45 8.57
C PHE A 287 30.11 4.56 7.08
N VAL A 288 29.19 4.20 6.21
CA VAL A 288 28.93 5.05 5.03
C VAL A 288 28.10 6.19 5.59
N GLN A 289 28.53 7.44 5.42
CA GLN A 289 27.69 8.58 5.78
C GLN A 289 26.34 8.37 5.08
N PRO A 290 25.25 8.14 5.82
CA PRO A 290 23.95 8.01 5.21
C PRO A 290 23.63 9.38 4.59
N ALA A 291 23.15 9.39 3.35
CA ALA A 291 22.24 10.46 2.95
C ALA A 291 21.23 10.63 4.10
N PRO A 292 20.96 11.86 4.57
CA PRO A 292 20.24 12.10 5.81
C PRO A 292 19.03 11.19 5.85
N ALA A 293 18.98 10.33 6.88
CA ALA A 293 17.92 9.35 7.05
C ALA A 293 16.59 10.07 6.79
N ARG A 294 15.89 9.70 5.72
CA ARG A 294 14.53 10.19 5.48
C ARG A 294 13.78 9.88 6.77
N ALA A 295 13.39 10.92 7.50
CA ALA A 295 12.75 10.83 8.79
C ALA A 295 11.66 9.75 8.73
N ALA A 296 11.56 8.93 9.77
CA ALA A 296 10.44 8.00 9.91
C ALA A 296 9.16 8.81 9.66
N ALA A 297 8.37 8.44 8.65
CA ALA A 297 7.18 9.15 8.24
C ALA A 297 6.08 8.94 9.32
N PRO A 298 5.98 9.81 10.36
CA PRO A 298 5.19 9.51 11.56
C PRO A 298 3.69 9.63 11.27
N TYR A 299 3.34 10.29 10.17
CA TYR A 299 1.98 10.61 9.75
C TYR A 299 1.49 9.73 8.58
N GLY A 300 2.14 8.58 8.35
CA GLY A 300 1.70 7.62 7.34
C GLY A 300 2.12 7.98 5.91
N PRO A 301 1.38 7.50 4.87
CA PRO A 301 1.72 7.68 3.46
C PRO A 301 1.80 9.14 2.99
N ASN A 302 1.01 10.04 3.61
CA ASN A 302 0.91 11.46 3.28
C ASN A 302 1.79 12.34 4.19
N HIS A 303 2.93 11.80 4.66
CA HIS A 303 3.72 12.47 5.68
C HIS A 303 4.19 13.87 5.30
N ALA A 304 4.59 14.08 4.05
CA ALA A 304 5.08 15.38 3.60
C ALA A 304 3.97 16.44 3.65
N GLU A 305 2.77 16.09 3.19
CA GLU A 305 1.59 16.94 3.19
C GLU A 305 1.10 17.23 4.60
N VAL A 306 1.07 16.23 5.49
CA VAL A 306 0.69 16.40 6.89
C VAL A 306 1.71 17.28 7.62
N ALA A 307 3.01 17.05 7.42
CA ALA A 307 4.06 17.89 8.02
C ALA A 307 3.97 19.35 7.55
N ALA A 308 3.74 19.56 6.25
CA ALA A 308 3.54 20.89 5.68
C ALA A 308 2.28 21.57 6.24
N PHE A 309 1.20 20.81 6.45
CA PHE A 309 -0.02 21.31 7.07
C PHE A 309 0.17 21.70 8.53
N ILE A 310 0.80 20.85 9.34
CA ILE A 310 1.08 21.13 10.77
C ILE A 310 1.84 22.45 10.89
N LYS A 311 2.92 22.62 10.11
CA LYS A 311 3.68 23.86 10.08
C LYS A 311 2.85 25.04 9.57
N GLY A 312 2.19 24.88 8.43
CA GLY A 312 1.44 25.95 7.79
C GLY A 312 0.26 26.46 8.64
N ALA A 313 -0.44 25.55 9.34
CA ALA A 313 -1.57 25.88 10.20
C ALA A 313 -1.16 26.73 11.41
N ALA A 314 -0.01 26.41 12.01
CA ALA A 314 0.57 27.18 13.11
C ALA A 314 0.98 28.60 12.68
N GLU A 315 1.40 28.77 11.43
CA GLU A 315 1.89 30.04 10.85
C GLU A 315 0.77 30.91 10.21
N LEU A 316 -0.50 30.48 10.26
CA LEU A 316 -1.60 31.25 9.69
C LEU A 316 -1.88 32.54 10.48
N SER A 317 -1.97 33.66 9.76
CA SER A 317 -2.39 34.93 10.34
C SER A 317 -3.89 34.93 10.70
N PRO A 318 -4.34 35.79 11.62
CA PRO A 318 -5.76 35.86 12.02
C PRO A 318 -6.73 36.04 10.83
N ILE A 319 -6.35 36.86 9.85
CA ILE A 319 -7.15 37.09 8.63
C ILE A 319 -7.27 35.80 7.79
N LYS A 320 -6.22 34.98 7.72
CA LYS A 320 -6.28 33.70 7.02
C LYS A 320 -7.19 32.71 7.75
N TRP A 321 -7.17 32.71 9.09
CA TRP A 321 -8.09 31.90 9.91
C TRP A 321 -9.55 32.27 9.70
N LEU A 322 -9.90 33.57 9.68
CA LEU A 322 -11.25 34.01 9.36
C LEU A 322 -11.72 33.47 7.99
N ARG A 323 -10.86 33.54 6.98
CA ARG A 323 -11.17 33.00 5.64
C ARG A 323 -11.35 31.47 5.63
N VAL A 324 -10.58 30.75 6.44
CA VAL A 324 -10.74 29.29 6.62
C VAL A 324 -12.13 29.00 7.21
N LEU A 325 -12.54 29.72 8.25
CA LEU A 325 -13.83 29.53 8.90
C LEU A 325 -15.01 29.91 7.99
N ASP A 326 -14.92 31.02 7.26
CA ASP A 326 -15.93 31.41 6.27
C ASP A 326 -16.08 30.36 5.18
N ARG A 327 -14.97 29.81 4.69
CA ARG A 327 -15.02 28.73 3.71
C ARG A 327 -15.60 27.45 4.29
N ARG A 328 -15.28 27.10 5.53
CA ARG A 328 -15.90 25.94 6.19
C ARG A 328 -17.43 26.08 6.22
N LYS A 329 -17.95 27.27 6.53
CA LYS A 329 -19.41 27.54 6.46
C LYS A 329 -19.95 27.41 5.03
N LEU A 330 -19.21 27.88 4.03
CA LEU A 330 -19.59 27.73 2.62
C LEU A 330 -19.65 26.26 2.20
N VAL A 331 -18.63 25.46 2.52
CA VAL A 331 -18.60 24.02 2.22
C VAL A 331 -19.77 23.31 2.90
N ALA A 332 -20.02 23.61 4.18
CA ALA A 332 -21.13 23.05 4.94
C ALA A 332 -22.51 23.34 4.30
N SER A 333 -22.64 24.42 3.52
CA SER A 333 -23.92 24.78 2.88
C SER A 333 -24.33 23.86 1.72
N VAL A 334 -23.39 23.07 1.18
CA VAL A 334 -23.67 22.08 0.11
C VAL A 334 -23.51 20.64 0.57
N THR A 335 -22.66 20.36 1.56
CA THR A 335 -22.47 18.97 2.02
C THR A 335 -23.64 18.54 2.90
N ARG A 336 -24.39 17.51 2.49
CA ARG A 336 -25.45 16.87 3.31
C ARG A 336 -24.93 16.17 4.57
N GLU A 337 -23.61 16.08 4.77
CA GLU A 337 -23.02 15.66 6.04
C GLU A 337 -23.22 16.79 7.09
N VAL A 338 -24.44 16.86 7.63
CA VAL A 338 -24.92 17.79 8.68
C VAL A 338 -24.28 17.51 10.06
N ALA A 339 -23.12 16.88 10.09
CA ALA A 339 -22.31 16.82 11.30
C ALA A 339 -20.88 17.11 10.91
N ALA A 340 -20.52 18.41 10.88
CA ALA A 340 -19.17 18.75 11.29
C ALA A 340 -18.92 18.03 12.61
N GLU A 341 -17.75 17.40 12.78
CA GLU A 341 -17.46 16.73 14.05
C GLU A 341 -17.80 17.68 15.19
N PRO A 342 -18.69 17.26 16.12
CA PRO A 342 -19.09 18.12 17.21
C PRO A 342 -17.85 18.57 17.97
N ALA A 343 -17.82 19.85 18.35
CA ALA A 343 -16.67 20.42 19.06
C ALA A 343 -16.31 19.58 20.30
N GLY A 344 -17.29 19.00 20.99
CA GLY A 344 -17.10 18.09 22.11
C GLY A 344 -16.28 16.84 21.75
N VAL A 345 -16.50 16.23 20.57
CA VAL A 345 -15.70 15.09 20.09
C VAL A 345 -14.26 15.52 19.88
N VAL A 346 -14.03 16.62 19.15
CA VAL A 346 -12.66 17.09 18.89
C VAL A 346 -11.95 17.47 20.18
N ARG A 347 -12.64 18.15 21.11
CA ARG A 347 -12.06 18.52 22.41
C ARG A 347 -11.73 17.30 23.28
N SER A 348 -12.59 16.28 23.29
CA SER A 348 -12.29 15.04 24.02
C SER A 348 -11.10 14.30 23.40
N ILE A 349 -11.00 14.23 22.07
CA ILE A 349 -9.84 13.68 21.37
C ILE A 349 -8.55 14.43 21.75
N LEU A 350 -8.58 15.77 21.74
CA LEU A 350 -7.44 16.58 22.13
C LEU A 350 -7.04 16.34 23.59
N ALA A 351 -8.01 16.31 24.51
CA ALA A 351 -7.75 15.97 25.91
C ALA A 351 -7.09 14.59 26.06
N ALA A 352 -7.53 13.60 25.27
CA ALA A 352 -6.94 12.26 25.26
C ALA A 352 -5.51 12.24 24.74
N LEU A 353 -5.22 12.98 23.68
CA LEU A 353 -3.88 13.07 23.11
C LEU A 353 -2.88 13.70 24.10
N GLU A 354 -3.33 14.69 24.89
CA GLU A 354 -2.54 15.37 25.91
C GLU A 354 -2.33 14.44 27.11
N GLY A 355 -3.41 13.92 27.68
CA GLY A 355 -3.38 13.07 28.89
C GLY A 355 -2.64 11.73 28.69
N THR A 356 -2.46 11.28 27.45
CA THR A 356 -1.77 10.03 27.13
C THR A 356 -0.36 10.23 26.56
N ARG A 357 0.18 11.46 26.54
CA ARG A 357 1.48 11.80 25.93
C ARG A 357 2.64 10.91 26.40
N ASP A 358 2.65 10.54 27.68
CA ASP A 358 3.70 9.75 28.34
C ASP A 358 3.45 8.23 28.32
N LEU A 359 2.40 7.77 27.65
CA LEU A 359 2.09 6.34 27.49
C LEU A 359 2.73 5.76 26.21
N ASP A 360 2.86 4.45 26.14
CA ASP A 360 3.34 3.79 24.92
C ASP A 360 2.33 3.92 23.77
N THR A 361 2.82 3.88 22.53
CA THR A 361 2.01 4.11 21.33
C THR A 361 0.76 3.23 21.25
N TYR A 362 0.83 1.97 21.69
CA TYR A 362 -0.31 1.06 21.61
C TYR A 362 -1.41 1.45 22.59
N THR A 363 -1.04 1.75 23.84
CA THR A 363 -1.97 2.26 24.86
C THR A 363 -2.60 3.58 24.42
N ARG A 364 -1.81 4.48 23.82
CA ARG A 364 -2.30 5.76 23.27
C ARG A 364 -3.35 5.56 22.18
N CYS A 365 -3.11 4.65 21.24
CA CYS A 365 -4.07 4.35 20.17
C CYS A 365 -5.37 3.73 20.71
N ARG A 366 -5.30 2.86 21.73
CA ARG A 366 -6.50 2.28 22.35
C ARG A 366 -7.33 3.36 23.06
N ALA A 367 -6.69 4.21 23.84
CA ALA A 367 -7.33 5.33 24.52
C ALA A 367 -7.95 6.31 23.51
N PHE A 368 -7.22 6.69 22.46
CA PHE A 368 -7.71 7.55 21.38
C PHE A 368 -8.98 7.00 20.73
N SER A 369 -8.97 5.73 20.29
CA SER A 369 -10.15 5.12 19.66
C SER A 369 -11.30 4.88 20.64
N ALA A 370 -11.03 4.73 21.94
CA ALA A 370 -12.08 4.69 22.96
C ALA A 370 -12.79 6.04 23.06
N VAL A 371 -12.02 7.13 23.16
CA VAL A 371 -12.54 8.50 23.28
C VAL A 371 -13.30 8.93 22.04
N GLU A 372 -12.76 8.67 20.85
CA GLU A 372 -13.43 8.97 19.58
C GLU A 372 -14.81 8.29 19.50
N ARG A 373 -14.89 7.00 19.84
CA ARG A 373 -16.15 6.24 19.88
C ARG A 373 -17.12 6.78 20.92
N ALA A 374 -16.65 6.98 22.16
CA ALA A 374 -17.50 7.48 23.25
C ALA A 374 -18.02 8.89 22.96
N GLY A 375 -17.17 9.79 22.45
CA GLY A 375 -17.53 11.14 22.06
C GLY A 375 -18.61 11.15 20.97
N PHE A 376 -18.46 10.31 19.93
CA PHE A 376 -19.48 10.18 18.89
C PHE A 376 -20.81 9.63 19.44
N ALA A 377 -20.76 8.65 20.35
CA ALA A 377 -21.96 8.09 20.97
C ALA A 377 -22.73 9.16 21.77
N ILE A 378 -22.04 9.98 22.55
CA ILE A 378 -22.63 11.07 23.36
C ILE A 378 -23.30 12.13 22.49
N GLU A 379 -22.65 12.52 21.39
CA GLU A 379 -23.14 13.56 20.48
C GLU A 379 -24.22 13.06 19.51
N SER A 380 -24.40 11.75 19.39
CA SER A 380 -25.41 11.17 18.50
C SER A 380 -26.85 11.31 19.01
N HIS A 381 -27.06 11.76 20.26
CA HIS A 381 -28.37 12.07 20.88
C HIS A 381 -29.48 11.04 20.61
N GLY A 382 -29.18 9.74 20.67
CA GLY A 382 -30.18 8.67 20.50
C GLY A 382 -30.53 8.33 19.05
N ARG A 383 -29.75 8.82 18.07
CA ARG A 383 -29.86 8.40 16.65
C ARG A 383 -29.20 7.04 16.37
N ILE A 384 -28.60 6.44 17.39
CA ILE A 384 -27.88 5.18 17.36
C ILE A 384 -28.53 4.23 18.36
N ASP A 385 -28.48 2.95 18.05
CA ASP A 385 -28.98 1.86 18.90
C ASP A 385 -28.41 1.91 20.33
N VAL A 386 -29.25 1.61 21.32
CA VAL A 386 -28.91 1.74 22.76
C VAL A 386 -27.81 0.77 23.17
N ASP A 387 -27.82 -0.46 22.65
CA ASP A 387 -26.79 -1.47 22.95
C ASP A 387 -25.46 -1.13 22.25
N GLN A 388 -25.52 -0.47 21.10
CA GLN A 388 -24.33 0.10 20.46
C GLN A 388 -23.75 1.27 21.25
N VAL A 389 -24.58 2.18 21.77
CA VAL A 389 -24.14 3.28 22.64
C VAL A 389 -23.48 2.74 23.91
N ARG A 390 -24.09 1.75 24.58
CA ARG A 390 -23.50 1.13 25.78
C ARG A 390 -22.11 0.55 25.53
N ARG A 391 -21.94 -0.23 24.45
CA ARG A 391 -20.62 -0.78 24.07
C ARG A 391 -19.56 0.29 23.75
N MET A 392 -19.99 1.45 23.23
CA MET A 392 -19.07 2.56 22.94
C MET A 392 -18.64 3.32 24.20
N LEU A 393 -19.44 3.28 25.27
CA LEU A 393 -19.18 3.94 26.54
C LEU A 393 -18.54 3.01 27.60
N GLU A 394 -18.67 1.70 27.44
CA GLU A 394 -18.15 0.65 28.32
C GLU A 394 -16.73 0.92 28.87
N PRO A 395 -15.73 1.39 28.08
CA PRO A 395 -14.38 1.64 28.60
C PRO A 395 -14.29 2.72 29.68
N PHE A 396 -15.32 3.57 29.81
CA PHE A 396 -15.35 4.73 30.71
C PHE A 396 -16.41 4.60 31.83
N GLU A 397 -17.35 3.67 31.73
CA GLU A 397 -18.41 3.47 32.73
C GLU A 397 -17.90 3.38 34.19
N PRO A 398 -16.73 2.77 34.49
CA PRO A 398 -16.24 2.71 35.87
C PRO A 398 -15.78 4.07 36.44
N MET A 399 -15.70 5.12 35.61
CA MET A 399 -14.94 6.35 35.88
C MET A 399 -15.75 7.62 35.56
N ILE A 400 -16.67 7.53 34.61
CA ILE A 400 -17.45 8.64 34.10
C ILE A 400 -18.94 8.28 34.15
N VAL A 401 -19.72 9.12 34.82
CA VAL A 401 -21.19 9.01 34.84
C VAL A 401 -21.77 9.74 33.64
N PHE A 402 -22.43 9.02 32.74
CA PHE A 402 -22.89 9.55 31.44
C PHE A 402 -24.28 10.21 31.45
N ALA A 403 -25.03 10.12 32.55
CA ALA A 403 -26.39 10.66 32.60
C ALA A 403 -26.40 12.17 32.31
N HIS A 404 -27.11 12.57 31.25
CA HIS A 404 -27.24 13.97 30.79
C HIS A 404 -25.92 14.63 30.35
N MET A 405 -24.90 13.85 30.02
CA MET A 405 -23.60 14.35 29.57
C MET A 405 -23.68 14.84 28.11
N ASN A 406 -23.19 16.06 27.85
CA ASN A 406 -22.92 16.56 26.49
C ASN A 406 -21.42 16.40 26.16
N GLY A 407 -21.01 16.59 24.91
CA GLY A 407 -19.61 16.36 24.54
C GLY A 407 -18.61 17.31 25.19
N GLY A 408 -19.04 18.54 25.56
CA GLY A 408 -18.20 19.45 26.35
C GLY A 408 -17.94 18.92 27.77
N GLY A 409 -18.97 18.40 28.44
CA GLY A 409 -18.86 17.75 29.74
C GLY A 409 -18.02 16.48 29.69
N PHE A 410 -18.16 15.70 28.61
CA PHE A 410 -17.31 14.53 28.38
C PHE A 410 -15.84 14.92 28.20
N ALA A 411 -15.54 15.93 27.38
CA ALA A 411 -14.18 16.42 27.19
C ALA A 411 -13.52 16.88 28.51
N HIS A 412 -14.26 17.56 29.39
CA HIS A 412 -13.76 17.94 30.71
C HIS A 412 -13.47 16.73 31.60
N ARG A 413 -14.31 15.69 31.56
CA ARG A 413 -14.06 14.46 32.33
C ARG A 413 -12.88 13.68 31.81
N VAL A 414 -12.75 13.58 30.49
CA VAL A 414 -11.60 12.97 29.82
C VAL A 414 -10.30 13.70 30.17
N ALA A 415 -10.30 15.03 30.21
CA ALA A 415 -9.13 15.83 30.60
C ALA A 415 -8.71 15.64 32.06
N ALA A 416 -9.62 15.22 32.94
CA ALA A 416 -9.36 15.00 34.36
C ALA A 416 -8.81 13.60 34.69
N LEU A 417 -8.74 12.69 33.70
CA LEU A 417 -8.29 11.32 33.91
C LEU A 417 -6.78 11.27 34.22
N ASP A 418 -6.40 10.52 35.24
CA ASP A 418 -5.00 10.28 35.58
C ASP A 418 -4.36 9.16 34.73
N ARG A 419 -3.06 8.93 34.92
CA ARG A 419 -2.30 7.93 34.16
C ARG A 419 -2.83 6.49 34.34
N GLY A 420 -3.17 6.10 35.57
CA GLY A 420 -3.66 4.75 35.87
C GLY A 420 -5.09 4.56 35.35
N GLU A 421 -5.86 5.63 35.33
CA GLU A 421 -7.15 5.73 34.69
C GLU A 421 -7.06 5.53 33.17
N TRP A 422 -6.16 6.22 32.49
CA TRP A 422 -5.92 6.01 31.07
C TRP A 422 -5.53 4.59 30.69
N GLN A 423 -4.72 3.94 31.53
CA GLN A 423 -4.34 2.53 31.33
C GLN A 423 -5.55 1.60 31.46
N ARG A 424 -6.49 1.88 32.38
CA ARG A 424 -7.73 1.11 32.53
C ARG A 424 -8.67 1.31 31.34
N VAL A 425 -8.88 2.56 30.90
CA VAL A 425 -9.66 2.87 29.69
C VAL A 425 -9.07 2.14 28.48
N ALA A 426 -7.76 2.24 28.29
CA ALA A 426 -7.07 1.58 27.19
C ALA A 426 -7.24 0.06 27.28
N ALA A 427 -7.10 -0.56 28.46
CA ALA A 427 -7.25 -2.00 28.65
C ALA A 427 -8.67 -2.52 28.36
N ALA A 428 -9.70 -1.71 28.61
CA ALA A 428 -11.09 -2.05 28.34
C ALA A 428 -11.52 -1.82 26.88
N ALA A 429 -10.86 -0.93 26.13
CA ALA A 429 -11.28 -0.53 24.78
C ALA A 429 -10.87 -1.53 23.68
N PRO A 430 -11.73 -1.95 22.73
CA PRO A 430 -11.34 -2.90 21.69
C PRO A 430 -10.06 -2.51 20.92
N ASP A 431 -9.29 -3.50 20.46
CA ASP A 431 -8.02 -3.29 19.76
C ASP A 431 -8.18 -2.44 18.48
N PRO A 432 -7.45 -1.31 18.36
CA PRO A 432 -7.52 -0.44 17.20
C PRO A 432 -6.67 -0.98 16.05
N ASN A 433 -7.05 -0.65 14.82
CA ASN A 433 -6.16 -0.77 13.68
C ASN A 433 -5.02 0.25 13.81
N GLN A 434 -3.91 -0.16 14.43
CA GLN A 434 -2.77 0.73 14.70
C GLN A 434 -2.24 1.42 13.43
N GLU A 435 -2.28 0.77 12.27
CA GLU A 435 -1.79 1.36 11.02
C GLU A 435 -2.62 2.56 10.57
N ALA A 436 -3.91 2.58 10.91
CA ALA A 436 -4.80 3.71 10.64
C ALA A 436 -4.74 4.78 11.75
N VAL A 437 -4.60 4.37 13.01
CA VAL A 437 -4.73 5.25 14.18
C VAL A 437 -3.41 5.92 14.57
N VAL A 438 -2.27 5.24 14.46
CA VAL A 438 -0.95 5.80 14.82
C VAL A 438 -0.63 7.10 14.07
N PRO A 439 -0.85 7.20 12.74
CA PRO A 439 -0.67 8.44 12.01
C PRO A 439 -1.50 9.61 12.54
N LEU A 440 -2.77 9.38 12.91
CA LEU A 440 -3.65 10.39 13.50
C LEU A 440 -3.17 10.81 14.89
N VAL A 441 -2.82 9.86 15.75
CA VAL A 441 -2.31 10.14 17.09
C VAL A 441 -1.04 10.97 17.03
N ASN A 442 -0.09 10.60 16.16
CA ASN A 442 1.16 11.34 15.98
C ASN A 442 0.91 12.75 15.43
N ALA A 443 0.06 12.88 14.42
CA ALA A 443 -0.26 14.17 13.80
C ALA A 443 -1.00 15.10 14.78
N GLY A 444 -1.98 14.56 15.52
CA GLY A 444 -2.72 15.29 16.55
C GLY A 444 -1.82 15.73 17.70
N THR A 445 -0.93 14.85 18.18
CA THR A 445 0.07 15.20 19.20
C THR A 445 0.96 16.36 18.76
N ALA A 446 1.39 16.37 17.49
CA ALA A 446 2.21 17.44 16.96
C ALA A 446 1.49 18.80 16.83
N MET A 447 0.15 18.80 16.88
CA MET A 447 -0.67 20.02 16.83
C MET A 447 -1.32 20.39 18.17
N ILE A 448 -1.08 19.63 19.23
CA ILE A 448 -1.84 19.79 20.48
C ILE A 448 -1.62 21.16 21.13
N ASP A 449 -0.37 21.61 21.16
CA ASP A 449 0.02 22.92 21.66
C ASP A 449 -0.62 24.05 20.81
N PHE A 450 -0.81 23.81 19.51
CA PHE A 450 -1.54 24.73 18.63
C PHE A 450 -3.04 24.75 18.96
N PHE A 451 -3.65 23.59 19.21
CA PHE A 451 -5.09 23.49 19.50
C PHE A 451 -5.49 24.04 20.87
N GLY A 452 -4.60 23.99 21.86
CA GLY A 452 -4.88 24.40 23.24
C GLY A 452 -5.29 25.87 23.41
N GLY A 453 -4.84 26.77 22.52
CA GLY A 453 -5.14 28.20 22.57
C GLY A 453 -6.20 28.69 21.56
N ARG A 454 -6.85 27.77 20.82
CA ARG A 454 -7.73 28.10 19.69
C ARG A 454 -9.19 27.90 20.01
N SER A 455 -10.07 28.60 19.29
CA SER A 455 -11.53 28.44 19.39
C SER A 455 -11.99 27.05 18.92
N ASP A 456 -13.19 26.63 19.32
CA ASP A 456 -13.76 25.33 18.91
C ASP A 456 -13.88 25.20 17.40
N ASP A 457 -14.28 26.26 16.72
CA ASP A 457 -14.40 26.28 15.25
C ASP A 457 -13.05 26.12 14.55
N GLU A 458 -11.99 26.75 15.07
CA GLU A 458 -10.62 26.58 14.54
C GLU A 458 -10.10 25.18 14.81
N ALA A 459 -10.33 24.64 16.01
CA ALA A 459 -9.91 23.30 16.39
C ALA A 459 -10.60 22.23 15.52
N VAL A 460 -11.91 22.33 15.34
CA VAL A 460 -12.67 21.42 14.47
C VAL A 460 -12.22 21.54 13.02
N ALA A 461 -12.02 22.76 12.50
CA ALA A 461 -11.55 22.97 11.14
C ALA A 461 -10.17 22.31 10.90
N ALA A 462 -9.20 22.57 11.78
CA ALA A 462 -7.86 22.00 11.63
C ALA A 462 -7.84 20.48 11.86
N TRP A 463 -8.62 19.96 12.81
CA TRP A 463 -8.73 18.53 13.05
C TRP A 463 -9.28 17.79 11.83
N LEU A 464 -10.39 18.26 11.25
CA LEU A 464 -11.00 17.64 10.06
C LEU A 464 -10.04 17.66 8.86
N ALA A 465 -9.32 18.76 8.64
CA ALA A 465 -8.34 18.86 7.57
C ALA A 465 -7.13 17.93 7.81
N LEU A 466 -6.64 17.85 9.04
CA LEU A 466 -5.55 16.97 9.45
C LEU A 466 -5.92 15.49 9.27
N ALA A 467 -7.09 15.09 9.76
CA ALA A 467 -7.59 13.72 9.64
C ALA A 467 -7.82 13.33 8.18
N ALA A 468 -8.39 14.24 7.38
CA ALA A 468 -8.55 14.03 5.95
C ALA A 468 -7.22 13.89 5.21
N LEU A 469 -6.15 14.61 5.61
CA LEU A 469 -4.82 14.44 5.04
C LEU A 469 -4.20 13.10 5.40
N VAL A 470 -4.29 12.70 6.67
CA VAL A 470 -3.80 11.39 7.12
C VAL A 470 -4.48 10.28 6.32
N HIS A 471 -5.81 10.37 6.14
CA HIS A 471 -6.61 9.39 5.42
C HIS A 471 -6.83 9.69 3.94
N ARG A 472 -6.06 10.59 3.32
CA ARG A 472 -6.29 11.09 1.95
C ARG A 472 -6.59 9.97 0.96
N HIS A 473 -5.79 8.90 0.95
CA HIS A 473 -5.95 7.77 0.01
C HIS A 473 -7.08 6.80 0.35
N HIS A 474 -7.58 6.82 1.59
CA HIS A 474 -8.74 6.02 2.02
C HIS A 474 -10.08 6.74 1.76
N LEU A 475 -10.05 8.07 1.61
CA LEU A 475 -11.21 8.87 1.26
C LEU A 475 -11.40 8.92 -0.27
N THR A 476 -12.66 9.06 -0.70
CA THR A 476 -12.92 9.46 -2.08
C THR A 476 -12.42 10.91 -2.28
N PRO A 477 -11.96 11.29 -3.49
CA PRO A 477 -11.46 12.64 -3.76
C PRO A 477 -12.41 13.77 -3.31
N ILE A 478 -13.72 13.56 -3.47
CA ILE A 478 -14.74 14.52 -3.05
C ILE A 478 -14.90 14.62 -1.53
N LYS A 479 -14.78 13.51 -0.79
CA LYS A 479 -14.81 13.51 0.68
C LYS A 479 -13.57 14.20 1.24
N PHE A 480 -12.39 13.88 0.68
CA PHE A 480 -11.16 14.59 1.02
C PHE A 480 -11.28 16.09 0.76
N ALA A 481 -11.81 16.48 -0.41
CA ALA A 481 -11.99 17.87 -0.76
C ALA A 481 -12.96 18.60 0.18
N ALA A 482 -14.06 17.97 0.59
CA ALA A 482 -15.01 18.55 1.55
C ALA A 482 -14.35 18.90 2.89
N SER A 483 -13.50 18.02 3.42
CA SER A 483 -12.81 18.27 4.69
C SER A 483 -11.63 19.23 4.55
N TYR A 484 -10.91 19.23 3.42
CA TYR A 484 -9.66 19.98 3.25
C TYR A 484 -9.81 21.35 2.56
N ALA A 485 -10.86 21.56 1.75
CA ALA A 485 -11.10 22.79 1.00
C ALA A 485 -10.96 24.10 1.80
N PRO A 486 -11.37 24.18 3.09
CA PRO A 486 -11.18 25.40 3.89
C PRO A 486 -9.72 25.90 3.89
N PHE A 487 -8.75 24.98 3.93
CA PHE A 487 -7.32 25.28 3.98
C PHE A 487 -6.65 25.36 2.60
N ALA A 488 -7.28 24.83 1.55
CA ALA A 488 -6.62 24.59 0.26
C ALA A 488 -5.96 25.82 -0.40
N SER A 489 -6.44 27.04 -0.15
CA SER A 489 -5.77 28.25 -0.66
C SER A 489 -4.68 28.80 0.24
N ALA A 490 -4.67 28.45 1.52
CA ALA A 490 -3.67 28.89 2.48
C ALA A 490 -2.51 27.89 2.55
N ILE A 491 -2.84 26.60 2.41
CA ILE A 491 -1.91 25.47 2.45
C ILE A 491 -2.32 24.53 1.30
N PRO A 492 -1.70 24.67 0.10
CA PRO A 492 -2.02 23.80 -1.02
C PRO A 492 -1.45 22.39 -0.83
N VAL A 493 -2.28 21.36 -1.04
CA VAL A 493 -1.87 19.94 -0.92
C VAL A 493 -1.29 19.37 -2.20
N THR A 494 -1.75 19.86 -3.35
CA THR A 494 -1.27 19.41 -4.66
C THR A 494 -0.50 20.57 -5.28
N ASN A 495 0.75 20.32 -5.69
CA ASN A 495 1.52 21.29 -6.44
C ASN A 495 0.83 21.53 -7.79
N PRO A 496 0.39 22.76 -8.13
CA PRO A 496 -0.28 23.04 -9.40
C PRO A 496 0.57 22.66 -10.63
N ARG A 497 1.91 22.68 -10.49
CA ARG A 497 2.85 22.27 -11.54
C ARG A 497 2.89 20.75 -11.79
N ALA A 498 2.39 19.96 -10.85
CA ALA A 498 2.25 18.51 -11.01
C ALA A 498 0.96 18.12 -11.77
N LEU A 499 0.05 19.08 -12.01
CA LEU A 499 -1.15 18.83 -12.80
C LEU A 499 -0.84 18.97 -14.29
N GLY A 500 -1.34 18.03 -15.10
CA GLY A 500 -1.28 18.16 -16.56
C GLY A 500 -1.99 19.42 -17.05
N ALA A 501 -1.52 20.02 -18.14
CA ALA A 501 -1.99 21.32 -18.63
C ALA A 501 -3.52 21.41 -18.82
N MET A 502 -4.15 20.35 -19.32
CA MET A 502 -5.60 20.32 -19.53
C MET A 502 -6.38 20.26 -18.21
N VAL A 503 -5.88 19.51 -17.21
CA VAL A 503 -6.44 19.48 -15.85
C VAL A 503 -6.32 20.86 -15.20
N SER A 504 -5.16 21.51 -15.33
CA SER A 504 -4.96 22.87 -14.80
C SER A 504 -5.93 23.90 -15.40
N ARG A 505 -6.16 23.84 -16.72
CA ARG A 505 -7.17 24.68 -17.38
C ARG A 505 -8.58 24.37 -16.92
N TYR A 506 -8.92 23.09 -16.77
CA TYR A 506 -10.22 22.68 -16.25
C TYR A 506 -10.45 23.22 -14.84
N VAL A 507 -9.50 23.05 -13.91
CA VAL A 507 -9.56 23.60 -12.55
C VAL A 507 -9.71 25.14 -12.58
N THR A 508 -9.03 25.81 -13.50
CA THR A 508 -9.18 27.27 -13.69
C THR A 508 -10.58 27.65 -14.17
N ALA A 509 -11.16 26.88 -15.10
CA ALA A 509 -12.51 27.09 -15.59
C ALA A 509 -13.55 26.85 -14.48
N VAL A 510 -13.35 25.82 -13.66
CA VAL A 510 -14.17 25.55 -12.47
C VAL A 510 -14.19 26.76 -11.53
N GLY A 511 -13.03 27.38 -11.27
CA GLY A 511 -12.92 28.57 -10.44
C GLY A 511 -13.63 29.82 -10.98
N ARG A 512 -14.12 29.78 -12.23
CA ARG A 512 -14.82 30.87 -12.91
C ARG A 512 -16.30 30.57 -13.19
N LEU A 513 -16.83 29.46 -12.67
CA LEU A 513 -18.22 29.08 -12.88
C LEU A 513 -19.19 30.15 -12.35
N GLY A 514 -20.11 30.56 -13.21
CA GLY A 514 -21.27 31.37 -12.86
C GLY A 514 -22.43 30.55 -12.30
N ALA A 515 -23.46 31.22 -11.79
CA ALA A 515 -24.63 30.55 -11.20
C ALA A 515 -25.40 29.68 -12.20
N SER A 516 -25.60 30.17 -13.43
CA SER A 516 -26.26 29.40 -14.51
C SER A 516 -25.48 28.14 -14.91
N GLN A 517 -24.15 28.22 -14.95
CA GLN A 517 -23.29 27.06 -15.23
C GLN A 517 -23.32 26.05 -14.08
N CYS A 518 -23.31 26.51 -12.83
CA CYS A 518 -23.49 25.62 -11.67
C CYS A 518 -24.86 24.93 -11.68
N ALA A 519 -25.93 25.63 -12.07
CA ALA A 519 -27.26 25.05 -12.21
C ALA A 519 -27.27 23.95 -13.30
N ALA A 520 -26.68 24.21 -14.46
CA ALA A 520 -26.56 23.20 -15.52
C ALA A 520 -25.78 21.95 -15.07
N LEU A 521 -24.73 22.11 -14.26
CA LEU A 521 -23.96 20.99 -13.71
C LEU A 521 -24.71 20.20 -12.62
N ALA A 522 -25.75 20.79 -12.03
CA ALA A 522 -26.58 20.16 -11.02
C ALA A 522 -27.67 19.24 -11.61
N GLU A 523 -27.92 19.35 -12.91
CA GLU A 523 -28.92 18.53 -13.60
C GLU A 523 -28.57 17.04 -13.50
N PRO A 524 -29.56 16.15 -13.33
CA PRO A 524 -29.34 14.71 -13.30
C PRO A 524 -28.78 14.22 -14.63
N TRP A 525 -27.78 13.34 -14.57
CA TRP A 525 -27.20 12.71 -15.74
C TRP A 525 -26.87 11.24 -15.46
N GLN A 526 -26.78 10.47 -16.53
CA GLN A 526 -26.37 9.07 -16.50
C GLN A 526 -25.29 8.84 -17.54
N VAL A 527 -24.37 7.94 -17.21
CA VAL A 527 -23.32 7.48 -18.13
C VAL A 527 -23.63 6.04 -18.47
N ASP A 528 -23.60 5.74 -19.76
CA ASP A 528 -23.77 4.41 -20.29
C ASP A 528 -22.73 3.42 -19.71
N GLU A 529 -23.13 2.16 -19.56
CA GLU A 529 -22.33 1.14 -18.86
C GLU A 529 -20.97 0.89 -19.55
N ALA A 530 -20.91 0.94 -20.88
CA ALA A 530 -19.68 0.75 -21.63
C ALA A 530 -18.69 1.89 -21.35
N HIS A 531 -19.19 3.13 -21.28
CA HIS A 531 -18.40 4.32 -20.99
C HIS A 531 -17.94 4.38 -19.53
N SER A 532 -18.81 3.99 -18.59
CA SER A 532 -18.47 3.85 -17.17
C SER A 532 -17.39 2.79 -16.95
N SER A 533 -17.48 1.66 -17.64
CA SER A 533 -16.49 0.57 -17.60
C SER A 533 -15.16 0.99 -18.23
N ALA A 534 -15.19 1.75 -19.33
CA ALA A 534 -13.99 2.31 -19.95
C ALA A 534 -13.28 3.28 -19.00
N LEU A 535 -14.01 4.20 -18.36
CA LEU A 535 -13.44 5.12 -17.38
C LEU A 535 -12.88 4.37 -16.17
N SER A 536 -13.58 3.36 -15.66
CA SER A 536 -13.13 2.55 -14.52
C SER A 536 -11.81 1.82 -14.80
N ARG A 537 -11.64 1.26 -16.01
CA ARG A 537 -10.37 0.67 -16.45
C ARG A 537 -9.27 1.73 -16.60
N ALA A 538 -9.60 2.90 -17.14
CA ALA A 538 -8.64 3.97 -17.35
C ALA A 538 -8.07 4.57 -16.05
N VAL A 539 -8.79 4.44 -14.92
CA VAL A 539 -8.38 4.98 -13.60
C VAL A 539 -7.91 3.92 -12.60
N ALA A 540 -7.83 2.65 -12.99
CA ALA A 540 -7.59 1.53 -12.07
C ALA A 540 -6.26 1.60 -11.29
N ASP A 541 -5.25 2.28 -11.84
CA ASP A 541 -3.94 2.48 -11.21
C ASP A 541 -3.84 3.74 -10.33
N GLY A 542 -4.93 4.52 -10.21
CA GLY A 542 -5.02 5.71 -9.37
C GLY A 542 -4.30 6.95 -9.90
N VAL A 543 -3.71 6.91 -11.10
CA VAL A 543 -2.92 8.02 -11.67
C VAL A 543 -3.76 9.29 -11.91
N THR A 544 -5.08 9.12 -12.08
CA THR A 544 -6.01 10.24 -12.34
C THR A 544 -6.51 10.93 -11.07
N ARG A 545 -6.25 10.34 -9.90
CA ARG A 545 -6.72 10.84 -8.60
C ARG A 545 -6.32 12.29 -8.31
N PRO A 546 -5.08 12.76 -8.56
CA PRO A 546 -4.71 14.15 -8.32
C PRO A 546 -5.54 15.16 -9.13
N GLY A 547 -5.95 14.80 -10.36
CA GLY A 547 -6.78 15.65 -11.20
C GLY A 547 -8.23 15.73 -10.73
N GLU A 548 -8.79 14.62 -10.29
CA GLU A 548 -10.10 14.58 -9.64
C GLU A 548 -10.11 15.37 -8.32
N GLU A 549 -9.10 15.17 -7.47
CA GLU A 549 -8.96 15.90 -6.20
C GLU A 549 -8.82 17.41 -6.42
N ALA A 550 -8.01 17.85 -7.38
CA ALA A 550 -7.85 19.27 -7.69
C ALA A 550 -9.15 19.91 -8.19
N ALA A 551 -9.90 19.20 -9.05
CA ALA A 551 -11.21 19.66 -9.51
C ALA A 551 -12.22 19.72 -8.36
N ALA A 552 -12.26 18.69 -7.50
CA ALA A 552 -13.13 18.67 -6.34
C ALA A 552 -12.81 19.81 -5.36
N LEU A 553 -11.53 20.05 -5.03
CA LEU A 553 -11.12 21.15 -4.15
C LEU A 553 -11.56 22.52 -4.70
N ALA A 554 -11.44 22.75 -6.01
CA ALA A 554 -11.90 23.98 -6.64
C ALA A 554 -13.44 24.08 -6.63
N ALA A 555 -14.14 22.98 -6.91
CA ALA A 555 -15.59 22.93 -6.96
C ALA A 555 -16.24 23.18 -5.59
N VAL A 556 -15.72 22.54 -4.55
CA VAL A 556 -16.27 22.63 -3.18
C VAL A 556 -16.12 24.04 -2.59
N VAL A 557 -15.24 24.88 -3.14
CA VAL A 557 -15.15 26.30 -2.78
C VAL A 557 -16.00 27.17 -3.71
N THR A 558 -15.98 26.91 -5.01
CA THR A 558 -16.58 27.81 -6.01
C THR A 558 -18.08 27.64 -6.12
N VAL A 559 -18.58 26.40 -6.13
CA VAL A 559 -20.00 26.09 -6.33
C VAL A 559 -20.86 26.63 -5.19
N PRO A 560 -20.51 26.49 -3.89
CA PRO A 560 -21.34 27.01 -2.80
C PRO A 560 -21.52 28.53 -2.81
N MET A 561 -20.60 29.27 -3.46
CA MET A 561 -20.74 30.71 -3.66
C MET A 561 -21.80 31.08 -4.72
N ARG A 562 -22.40 30.08 -5.38
CA ARG A 562 -23.31 30.24 -6.53
C ARG A 562 -24.58 29.44 -6.38
N LEU A 563 -24.50 28.23 -5.81
CA LEU A 563 -25.61 27.30 -5.65
C LEU A 563 -25.41 26.48 -4.37
N ALA A 564 -26.36 26.59 -3.43
CA ALA A 564 -26.33 25.90 -2.15
C ALA A 564 -27.16 24.60 -2.16
N GLY A 565 -27.10 23.85 -1.06
CA GLY A 565 -27.93 22.67 -0.84
C GLY A 565 -27.61 21.51 -1.79
N SER A 566 -28.62 20.67 -2.06
CA SER A 566 -28.43 19.46 -2.86
C SER A 566 -28.08 19.72 -4.31
N GLY A 567 -28.57 20.82 -4.90
CA GLY A 567 -28.17 21.24 -6.25
C GLY A 567 -26.69 21.60 -6.31
N GLY A 568 -26.20 22.36 -5.33
CA GLY A 568 -24.77 22.68 -5.20
C GLY A 568 -23.92 21.43 -5.07
N TRP A 569 -24.34 20.46 -4.24
CA TRP A 569 -23.61 19.20 -4.10
C TRP A 569 -23.59 18.35 -5.37
N ALA A 570 -24.71 18.31 -6.11
CA ALA A 570 -24.78 17.63 -7.39
C ALA A 570 -23.79 18.24 -8.39
N ALA A 571 -23.75 19.57 -8.49
CA ALA A 571 -22.78 20.27 -9.34
C ALA A 571 -21.32 19.99 -8.93
N VAL A 572 -21.00 19.97 -7.62
CA VAL A 572 -19.67 19.59 -7.14
C VAL A 572 -19.28 18.17 -7.60
N LYS A 573 -20.20 17.20 -7.52
CA LYS A 573 -19.96 15.83 -7.99
C LYS A 573 -19.70 15.77 -9.49
N THR A 574 -20.50 16.48 -10.29
CA THR A 574 -20.33 16.57 -11.75
C THR A 574 -18.96 17.17 -12.10
N VAL A 575 -18.53 18.21 -11.37
CA VAL A 575 -17.22 18.83 -11.59
C VAL A 575 -16.07 17.88 -11.23
N ALA A 576 -16.15 17.20 -10.07
CA ALA A 576 -15.15 16.21 -9.66
C ALA A 576 -15.05 15.09 -10.71
N PHE A 577 -16.19 14.59 -11.19
CA PHE A 577 -16.25 13.62 -12.27
C PHE A 577 -15.54 14.12 -13.54
N GLY A 578 -15.75 15.38 -13.96
CA GLY A 578 -14.99 15.96 -15.08
C GLY A 578 -13.47 16.01 -14.85
N GLY A 579 -13.03 16.25 -13.62
CA GLY A 579 -11.61 16.19 -13.25
C GLY A 579 -11.02 14.79 -13.48
N ARG A 580 -11.78 13.75 -13.12
CA ARG A 580 -11.42 12.34 -13.37
C ARG A 580 -11.35 12.05 -14.88
N VAL A 581 -12.33 12.50 -15.65
CA VAL A 581 -12.39 12.27 -17.11
C VAL A 581 -11.22 12.94 -17.84
N ILE A 582 -10.92 14.22 -17.57
CA ILE A 582 -9.76 14.91 -18.20
C ILE A 582 -8.43 14.29 -17.78
N ALA A 583 -8.30 13.86 -16.54
CA ALA A 583 -7.10 13.19 -16.08
C ALA A 583 -6.92 11.82 -16.77
N ALA A 584 -8.01 11.12 -17.10
CA ALA A 584 -8.01 9.84 -17.82
C ALA A 584 -7.89 9.97 -19.35
N ARG A 585 -7.98 11.18 -19.92
CA ARG A 585 -8.13 11.41 -21.37
C ARG A 585 -7.15 10.68 -22.27
N GLY A 586 -5.90 10.47 -21.82
CA GLY A 586 -4.87 9.79 -22.62
C GLY A 586 -5.10 8.28 -22.78
N ARG A 587 -6.09 7.73 -22.07
CA ARG A 587 -6.46 6.30 -22.07
C ARG A 587 -7.89 6.05 -22.56
N LEU A 588 -8.56 7.11 -23.01
CA LEU A 588 -9.92 7.06 -23.55
C LEU A 588 -9.87 7.33 -25.05
N THR A 589 -10.76 6.71 -25.82
CA THR A 589 -10.97 7.11 -27.22
C THR A 589 -11.64 8.49 -27.28
N ALA A 590 -11.58 9.17 -28.43
CA ALA A 590 -12.22 10.47 -28.61
C ALA A 590 -13.74 10.40 -28.35
N GLU A 591 -14.40 9.37 -28.90
CA GLU A 591 -15.83 9.11 -28.67
C GLU A 591 -16.15 8.87 -27.20
N GLN A 592 -15.33 8.06 -26.50
CA GLN A 592 -15.51 7.82 -25.07
C GLN A 592 -15.34 9.08 -24.25
N LEU A 593 -14.35 9.91 -24.59
CA LEU A 593 -14.10 11.19 -23.93
C LEU A 593 -15.29 12.15 -24.13
N GLU A 594 -15.80 12.28 -25.34
CA GLU A 594 -16.94 13.16 -25.65
C GLU A 594 -18.22 12.70 -24.95
N ALA A 595 -18.51 11.40 -24.96
CA ALA A 595 -19.66 10.82 -24.27
C ALA A 595 -19.57 11.03 -22.74
N LEU A 596 -18.40 10.79 -22.14
CA LEU A 596 -18.16 11.05 -20.73
C LEU A 596 -18.16 12.54 -20.38
N TRP A 597 -17.92 13.43 -21.35
CA TRP A 597 -17.92 14.88 -21.14
C TRP A 597 -19.31 15.53 -21.26
N GLN A 598 -20.31 14.82 -21.81
CA GLN A 598 -21.67 15.35 -22.03
C GLN A 598 -22.26 16.06 -20.79
N PRO A 599 -22.15 15.52 -19.55
CA PRO A 599 -22.70 16.20 -18.38
C PRO A 599 -22.03 17.54 -18.04
N ILE A 600 -20.81 17.76 -18.51
CA ILE A 600 -19.98 18.94 -18.19
C ILE A 600 -20.03 19.95 -19.34
N GLN A 601 -20.26 19.48 -20.56
CA GLN A 601 -20.24 20.25 -21.80
C GLN A 601 -21.06 21.56 -21.76
N PRO A 602 -22.29 21.62 -21.18
CA PRO A 602 -23.07 22.86 -21.14
C PRO A 602 -22.43 23.96 -20.30
N ALA A 603 -21.64 23.60 -19.28
CA ALA A 603 -20.99 24.55 -18.40
C ALA A 603 -19.56 24.85 -18.81
N ILE A 604 -18.79 23.81 -19.19
CA ILE A 604 -17.39 23.92 -19.59
C ILE A 604 -17.21 23.10 -20.89
N PRO A 605 -17.31 23.74 -22.07
CA PRO A 605 -17.13 23.04 -23.34
C PRO A 605 -15.73 22.45 -23.46
N LEU A 606 -15.60 21.19 -23.90
CA LEU A 606 -14.30 20.50 -24.01
C LEU A 606 -13.29 21.28 -24.88
N VAL A 607 -13.79 21.91 -25.95
CA VAL A 607 -13.00 22.77 -26.85
C VAL A 607 -12.31 23.93 -26.13
N SER A 608 -12.93 24.48 -25.08
CA SER A 608 -12.39 25.61 -24.31
C SER A 608 -11.12 25.25 -23.51
N LEU A 609 -10.84 23.95 -23.32
CA LEU A 609 -9.69 23.46 -22.56
C LEU A 609 -8.43 23.25 -23.44
N HIS A 610 -8.56 23.41 -24.75
CA HIS A 610 -7.44 23.27 -25.69
C HIS A 610 -6.43 24.41 -25.52
N ALA A 611 -5.21 24.20 -26.05
CA ALA A 611 -4.21 25.25 -25.98
C ALA A 611 -4.69 26.46 -26.78
N PRO A 612 -4.51 27.69 -26.28
CA PRO A 612 -4.77 28.86 -27.09
C PRO A 612 -3.94 28.75 -28.37
N ALA A 613 -4.57 29.00 -29.53
CA ALA A 613 -3.88 28.98 -30.80
C ALA A 613 -2.65 29.90 -30.70
N LYS A 614 -1.47 29.37 -31.04
CA LYS A 614 -0.26 30.21 -31.12
C LYS A 614 -0.58 31.37 -32.07
N ALA A 615 -0.48 32.60 -31.59
CA ALA A 615 -0.52 33.75 -32.48
C ALA A 615 0.55 33.53 -33.55
N LYS A 616 0.15 33.45 -34.81
CA LYS A 616 1.08 33.50 -35.94
C LYS A 616 1.81 34.84 -35.81
N ARG A 617 3.07 34.78 -35.41
CA ARG A 617 4.00 35.91 -35.49
C ARG A 617 4.62 35.92 -36.86
#